data_AF-B6G9I8-F1
#
_entry.id   AF-B6G9I8-F1
#
_cell.length_a   1.000
_cell.length_b   1.000
_cell.length_c   1.000
_cell.angle_alpha   90.00
_cell.angle_beta   90.00
_cell.angle_gamma   90.00
#
_symmetry.space_group_name_H-M   'P 1'
#
loop_
_entity.id
_entity.type
_entity.pdbx_description
1 polymer ?
#
loop_
_entity_poly.entity_id
_entity_poly.type
_entity_poly.pdbx_seq_one_letter_code
_entity_poly.pdbx_strand_id
1 'polypeptide(L)' 'KVLARGYSIAYDGDGRVATSAGSFAPGDGLRVRMADGDVRARVDEVSLAPRPGRDD' A
#
# COMPACT_ATOMS: atom_id res chain seq x y z
N LYS A 1 21.66 -7.50 -6.71
CA LYS A 1 20.61 -6.55 -7.14
C LYS A 1 19.27 -7.02 -6.56
N VAL A 2 18.76 -6.35 -5.52
CA VAL A 2 17.81 -6.89 -4.51
C VAL A 2 16.32 -6.76 -4.87
N LEU A 3 15.97 -6.47 -6.12
CA LEU A 3 14.58 -6.18 -6.50
C LEU A 3 13.95 -7.20 -7.46
N ALA A 4 14.53 -8.39 -7.64
CA ALA A 4 13.94 -9.46 -8.46
C ALA A 4 12.95 -10.36 -7.69
N ARG A 5 12.82 -10.18 -6.36
CA ARG A 5 11.83 -10.90 -5.54
C ARG A 5 10.61 -10.00 -5.44
N GLY A 6 9.63 -10.22 -6.33
CA GLY A 6 8.35 -9.50 -6.42
C GLY A 6 8.06 -8.54 -5.27
N TYR A 7 8.38 -7.27 -5.48
CA TYR A 7 8.03 -6.20 -4.56
C TYR A 7 6.95 -5.37 -5.25
N SER A 8 5.87 -5.12 -4.53
CA SER A 8 4.78 -4.26 -4.96
C SER A 8 4.82 -3.01 -4.09
N ILE A 9 4.91 -1.84 -4.72
CA ILE A 9 4.82 -0.56 -3.99
C ILE A 9 3.43 0.04 -4.25
N ALA A 10 2.68 0.26 -3.19
CA ALA A 10 1.41 0.98 -3.26
C ALA A 10 1.64 2.49 -3.26
N TYR A 11 0.95 3.18 -4.16
CA TYR A 11 0.87 4.62 -4.25
C TYR A 11 -0.58 5.07 -4.03
N ASP A 12 -0.76 6.18 -3.34
CA ASP A 12 -2.07 6.81 -3.13
C ASP A 12 -2.58 7.51 -4.39
N GLY A 13 -3.79 8.10 -4.30
CA GLY A 13 -4.42 8.83 -5.39
C GLY A 13 -3.64 10.04 -5.90
N ASP A 14 -2.73 10.59 -5.08
CA ASP A 14 -1.84 11.70 -5.42
C ASP A 14 -0.49 11.22 -6.00
N GLY A 15 -0.28 9.89 -6.09
CA GLY A 15 0.95 9.30 -6.59
C GLY A 15 2.10 9.28 -5.58
N ARG A 16 1.85 9.48 -4.28
CA ARG A 16 2.85 9.32 -3.21
C ARG A 16 2.88 7.88 -2.73
N VAL A 17 4.05 7.42 -2.28
CA VAL A 17 4.19 6.07 -1.72
C VAL A 17 3.39 6.00 -0.42
N ALA A 18 2.48 5.03 -0.34
CA ALA A 18 1.70 4.80 0.86
C ALA A 18 2.54 4.10 1.93
N THR A 19 2.71 4.77 3.07
CA THR A 19 3.53 4.28 4.20
C THR A 19 2.69 3.71 5.35
N SER A 20 1.38 3.90 5.31
CA SER A 20 0.42 3.41 6.30
C SER A 20 -0.88 2.99 5.63
N ALA A 21 -1.44 1.84 6.01
CA ALA A 21 -2.76 1.41 5.55
C ALA A 21 -3.88 2.34 6.04
N GLY A 22 -3.69 3.01 7.17
CA GLY A 22 -4.68 3.94 7.74
C GLY A 22 -4.83 5.26 6.98
N SER A 23 -4.01 5.49 5.96
CA SER A 23 -4.15 6.65 5.07
C SER A 23 -5.20 6.44 3.97
N PHE A 24 -5.76 5.24 3.85
CA PHE A 24 -6.77 4.90 2.86
C PHE A 24 -8.16 4.80 3.47
N ALA A 25 -9.18 5.00 2.63
CA ALA A 25 -10.58 4.73 2.90
C ALA A 25 -11.18 3.83 1.81
N PRO A 26 -12.23 3.02 2.13
CA PRO A 26 -13.01 2.33 1.12
C PRO A 26 -13.47 3.28 0.01
N GLY A 27 -13.09 2.92 -1.20
CA GLY A 27 -13.41 3.64 -2.41
C GLY A 27 -12.30 4.54 -2.96
N ASP A 28 -11.20 4.69 -2.23
CA ASP A 28 -10.02 5.39 -2.72
C ASP A 28 -9.38 4.64 -3.88
N GLY A 29 -8.79 5.41 -4.80
CA GLY A 29 -7.95 4.87 -5.86
C GLY A 29 -6.52 4.67 -5.37
N LEU A 30 -5.89 3.57 -5.77
CA LEU A 30 -4.47 3.31 -5.51
C LEU A 30 -3.78 2.75 -6.76
N ARG A 31 -2.48 2.98 -6.87
CA ARG A 31 -1.63 2.37 -7.92
C ARG A 31 -0.61 1.44 -7.28
N VAL A 32 -0.54 0.20 -7.74
CA VAL A 32 0.50 -0.75 -7.35
C VAL A 32 1.55 -0.80 -8.45
N ARG A 33 2.79 -0.45 -8.13
CA ARG A 33 3.92 -0.61 -9.05
C ARG A 33 4.56 -1.98 -8.87
N MET A 34 4.69 -2.68 -9.98
CA MET A 34 5.33 -3.97 -10.12
C MET A 34 6.67 -3.81 -10.87
N ALA A 35 7.42 -4.89 -11.02
CA ALA A 35 8.70 -4.86 -11.73
C ALA A 35 8.55 -4.56 -13.23
N ASP A 36 7.39 -4.88 -13.82
CA ASP A 36 7.08 -4.85 -15.24
C ASP A 36 5.94 -3.89 -15.61
N GLY A 37 5.36 -3.19 -14.63
CA GLY A 37 4.27 -2.26 -14.91
C GLY A 37 3.56 -1.72 -13.68
N ASP A 38 2.37 -1.16 -13.90
CA ASP A 38 1.52 -0.58 -12.86
C ASP A 38 0.11 -1.15 -12.95
N VAL A 39 -0.51 -1.42 -11.80
CA VAL A 39 -1.90 -1.83 -11.65
C VAL A 39 -2.67 -0.74 -10.93
N ARG A 40 -3.85 -0.36 -11.44
CA ARG A 40 -4.78 0.53 -10.72
C ARG A 40 -5.82 -0.31 -10.01
N ALA A 41 -6.06 0.01 -8.75
CA ALA A 41 -7.04 -0.66 -7.91
C ALA A 41 -7.87 0.37 -7.12
N ARG A 42 -9.02 -0.09 -6.62
CA ARG A 42 -9.86 0.65 -5.70
C ARG A 42 -9.84 -0.07 -4.36
N VAL A 43 -9.74 0.68 -3.27
CA VAL A 43 -9.80 0.13 -1.91
C VAL A 43 -11.22 -0.37 -1.66
N ASP A 44 -11.36 -1.64 -1.30
CA ASP A 44 -12.65 -2.21 -0.90
C ASP A 44 -12.82 -2.16 0.62
N GLU A 45 -11.76 -2.53 1.35
CA GLU A 45 -11.71 -2.55 2.81
C GLU A 45 -10.32 -2.13 3.30
N VAL A 46 -10.25 -1.52 4.50
CA VAL A 46 -9.01 -1.23 5.22
C VAL A 46 -9.04 -1.94 6.56
N SER A 47 -8.16 -2.93 6.74
CA SER A 47 -7.96 -3.62 8.02
C SER A 47 -6.63 -3.19 8.63
N LEU A 48 -6.70 -2.53 9.80
CA LEU A 48 -5.51 -2.09 10.52
C LEU A 48 -5.08 -3.17 11.51
N ALA A 49 -3.81 -3.56 11.44
CA ALA A 49 -3.23 -4.40 12.48
C ALA A 49 -3.23 -3.62 13.82
N PRO A 50 -3.49 -4.30 14.95
CA PRO A 50 -3.29 -3.70 16.27
C PRO A 50 -1.87 -3.15 16.38
N ARG A 51 -1.69 -1.97 16.98
CA ARG A 51 -0.32 -1.49 17.26
C ARG A 51 0.37 -2.53 18.14
N PRO A 52 1.58 -2.99 17.80
CA PRO A 52 2.33 -3.84 18.71
C PRO A 52 2.46 -3.09 20.03
N GLY A 53 1.99 -3.73 21.11
CA GLY A 53 2.06 -3.16 22.45
C GLY A 53 3.49 -2.73 22.73
N ARG A 54 3.65 -1.52 23.26
CA ARG A 54 4.90 -1.16 23.92
C ARG A 54 4.96 -2.03 25.16
N ASP A 55 5.78 -3.08 25.14
CA ASP A 55 6.23 -3.70 26.39
C ASP A 55 7.16 -2.65 27.05
N ASP A 56 6.60 -1.87 27.99
CA ASP A 56 7.34 -0.97 28.90
C ASP A 56 7.87 -1.77 30.11
#